data_AF-A0A8E0RUV3-F1
#
_entry.id   AF-A0A8E0RUV3-F1
#
_cell.length_a   1.000
_cell.length_b   1.000
_cell.length_c   1.000
_cell.angle_alpha   90.00
_cell.angle_beta   90.00
_cell.angle_gamma   90.00
#
_symmetry.space_group_name_H-M   'P 1'
#
loop_
_entity.id
_entity.type
_entity.pdbx_description
1 polymer ?
#
loop_
_entity_poly.entity_id
_entity_poly.type
_entity_poly.pdbx_seq_one_letter_code
_entity_poly.pdbx_strand_id
1 'polypeptide(L)'
;MYQLPGYLYYLVMAESKLEHFETGYLDNDDLDSAGVFLSEAVKTPDDQYKLESSVLIAKTLYLRKSFTAALSMLRKLQLLSVKIEFFATRNARLVSEGLALIGLCVEELAQMTRRGLTVEELKEAHSHYEVGGELCVRHFQELYQGAVEPINVTFPKVVFKAIQRNLALIHQSG
;
A
#
# COMPACT_ATOMS: atom_id res chain seq x y z
N MET A 1 25.76 15.06 -14.21
CA MET A 1 24.57 14.31 -14.63
C MET A 1 24.43 13.17 -13.64
N TYR A 2 23.55 13.29 -12.64
CA TYR A 2 23.37 12.23 -11.63
C TYR A 2 22.56 11.11 -12.28
N GLN A 3 23.19 9.95 -12.47
CA GLN A 3 22.50 8.76 -12.95
C GLN A 3 21.71 8.20 -11.76
N LEU A 4 20.38 8.21 -11.86
CA LEU A 4 19.53 7.55 -10.87
C LEU A 4 19.98 6.08 -10.76
N PRO A 5 20.17 5.56 -9.53
CA PRO A 5 20.41 4.14 -9.33
C PRO A 5 19.33 3.33 -10.07
N GLY A 6 19.73 2.27 -10.79
CA GLY A 6 18.81 1.50 -11.63
C GLY A 6 17.56 1.00 -10.89
N TYR A 7 17.69 0.68 -9.61
CA TYR A 7 16.56 0.25 -8.76
C TYR A 7 15.50 1.35 -8.54
N LEU A 8 15.90 2.62 -8.45
CA LEU A 8 14.96 3.74 -8.30
C LEU A 8 14.16 3.95 -9.58
N TYR A 9 14.82 3.83 -10.74
CA TYR A 9 14.13 3.84 -12.02
C TYR A 9 13.06 2.75 -12.07
N TYR A 10 13.42 1.51 -11.75
CA TYR A 10 12.47 0.40 -11.77
C TYR A 10 11.33 0.59 -10.78
N LEU A 11 11.62 1.07 -9.57
CA LEU A 11 10.61 1.32 -8.54
C LEU A 11 9.59 2.37 -8.98
N VAL A 12 10.05 3.50 -9.51
CA VAL A 12 9.18 4.59 -10.00
C VAL A 12 8.35 4.14 -11.21
N MET A 13 8.94 3.37 -12.13
CA MET A 13 8.22 2.83 -13.28
C MET A 13 7.11 1.86 -12.85
N ALA A 14 7.38 0.99 -11.88
CA ALA A 14 6.37 0.08 -11.34
C ALA A 14 5.21 0.83 -10.68
N GLU A 15 5.52 1.82 -9.85
CA GLU A 15 4.54 2.66 -9.16
C GLU A 15 3.65 3.41 -10.15
N SER A 16 4.23 4.04 -11.17
CA SER A 16 3.47 4.74 -12.22
C SER A 16 2.53 3.81 -12.97
N LYS A 17 2.98 2.58 -13.29
CA LYS A 17 2.14 1.55 -13.92
C LYS A 17 0.97 1.12 -13.04
N LEU A 18 1.21 0.95 -11.74
CA LEU A 18 0.15 0.60 -10.78
C LEU A 18 -0.86 1.73 -10.59
N GLU A 19 -0.40 2.98 -10.55
CA GLU A 19 -1.28 4.15 -10.47
C GLU A 19 -2.14 4.29 -11.73
N HIS A 20 -1.55 4.08 -12.91
CA HIS A 20 -2.27 4.10 -14.17
C HIS A 20 -3.36 3.02 -14.21
N PHE A 21 -3.00 1.78 -13.85
CA PHE A 21 -3.94 0.65 -13.72
C PHE A 21 -5.10 0.99 -12.79
N GLU A 22 -4.83 1.66 -11.68
CA GLU A 22 -5.86 2.11 -10.76
C GLU A 22 -6.75 3.20 -11.37
N THR A 23 -6.23 4.14 -12.16
CA THR A 23 -7.05 5.22 -12.78
C THR A 23 -7.95 4.77 -13.95
N GLY A 24 -7.65 3.65 -14.59
CA GLY A 24 -8.51 2.95 -15.56
C GLY A 24 -8.10 3.12 -17.03
N TYR A 25 -7.51 2.08 -17.62
CA TYR A 25 -8.15 1.05 -18.45
C TYR A 25 -7.53 -0.28 -17.98
N LEU A 26 -8.34 -1.33 -17.78
CA LEU A 26 -7.90 -2.60 -17.18
C LEU A 26 -7.03 -3.39 -18.17
N ASP A 27 -5.78 -2.99 -18.32
CA ASP A 27 -4.80 -3.79 -19.04
C ASP A 27 -3.99 -4.62 -18.05
N ASN A 28 -4.13 -5.95 -18.13
CA ASN A 28 -3.29 -6.87 -17.35
C ASN A 28 -1.81 -6.69 -17.71
N ASP A 29 -1.51 -6.15 -18.90
CA ASP A 29 -0.15 -5.86 -19.35
C ASP A 29 0.55 -4.83 -18.44
N ASP A 30 -0.19 -3.89 -17.83
CA ASP A 30 0.38 -2.93 -16.88
C ASP A 30 0.73 -3.59 -15.54
N LEU A 31 -0.09 -4.54 -15.05
CA LEU A 31 0.23 -5.33 -13.85
C LEU A 31 1.43 -6.26 -14.07
N ASP A 32 1.52 -6.86 -15.25
CA ASP A 32 2.64 -7.73 -15.63
C ASP A 32 3.93 -6.91 -15.80
N SER A 33 3.85 -5.76 -16.47
CA SER A 33 4.97 -4.80 -16.59
C SER A 33 5.44 -4.31 -15.22
N ALA A 34 4.52 -3.95 -14.32
CA ALA A 34 4.87 -3.56 -12.95
C ALA A 34 5.60 -4.69 -12.21
N GLY A 35 5.18 -5.94 -12.40
CA GLY A 35 5.86 -7.11 -11.84
C GLY A 35 7.32 -7.25 -12.30
N VAL A 36 7.59 -7.05 -13.59
CA VAL A 36 8.95 -7.10 -14.15
C VAL A 36 9.84 -6.00 -13.55
N PHE A 37 9.31 -4.78 -13.43
CA PHE A 37 10.08 -3.70 -12.80
C PHE A 37 10.34 -3.97 -11.32
N LEU A 38 9.35 -4.47 -10.58
CA LEU A 38 9.51 -4.78 -9.16
C LEU A 38 10.50 -5.92 -8.90
N SER A 39 10.62 -6.90 -9.82
CA SER A 39 11.61 -7.96 -9.66
C SER A 39 13.05 -7.45 -9.70
N GLU A 40 13.30 -6.32 -10.38
CA GLU A 40 14.59 -5.65 -10.36
C GLU A 40 14.73 -4.67 -9.18
N ALA A 41 13.68 -3.90 -8.88
CA ALA A 41 13.69 -2.91 -7.80
C ALA A 41 13.99 -3.53 -6.43
N VAL A 42 13.40 -4.70 -6.12
CA VAL A 42 13.55 -5.36 -4.81
C VAL A 42 14.97 -5.85 -4.51
N LYS A 43 15.82 -5.96 -5.54
CA LYS A 43 17.25 -6.36 -5.41
C LYS A 43 18.12 -5.23 -4.86
N THR A 44 17.55 -4.04 -4.64
CA THR A 44 18.25 -2.89 -4.04
C THR A 44 18.93 -3.25 -2.71
N PRO A 45 20.14 -2.72 -2.44
CA PRO A 45 20.78 -2.85 -1.13
C PRO A 45 20.14 -1.93 -0.08
N ASP A 46 19.35 -0.94 -0.48
CA ASP A 46 18.71 0.02 0.41
C ASP A 46 17.44 -0.58 1.04
N ASP A 47 17.38 -0.62 2.37
CA ASP A 47 16.29 -1.26 3.09
C ASP A 47 14.95 -0.52 2.94
N GLN A 48 14.97 0.81 2.81
CA GLN A 48 13.75 1.59 2.58
C GLN A 48 13.19 1.27 1.18
N TYR A 49 14.02 1.35 0.14
CA TYR A 49 13.54 1.05 -1.22
C TYR A 49 13.16 -0.43 -1.40
N LYS A 50 13.79 -1.34 -0.64
CA LYS A 50 13.39 -2.75 -0.59
C LYS A 50 12.03 -2.94 0.06
N LEU A 51 11.76 -2.24 1.17
CA LEU A 51 10.46 -2.25 1.83
C LEU A 51 9.36 -1.73 0.89
N GLU A 52 9.59 -0.57 0.28
CA GLU A 52 8.67 0.06 -0.66
C GLU A 52 8.37 -0.82 -1.87
N SER A 53 9.40 -1.42 -2.45
CA SER A 53 9.24 -2.41 -3.54
C SER A 53 8.40 -3.61 -3.08
N SER A 54 8.65 -4.12 -1.87
CA SER A 54 7.92 -5.26 -1.32
C SER A 54 6.45 -4.96 -1.10
N VAL A 55 6.11 -3.74 -0.65
CA VAL A 55 4.72 -3.30 -0.52
C VAL A 55 4.04 -3.24 -1.90
N LEU A 56 4.71 -2.69 -2.92
CA LEU A 56 4.15 -2.64 -4.27
C LEU A 56 3.96 -4.04 -4.87
N ILE A 57 4.88 -4.98 -4.61
CA ILE A 57 4.67 -6.40 -5.00
C ILE A 57 3.42 -6.95 -4.32
N ALA A 58 3.19 -6.66 -3.03
CA ALA A 58 2.00 -7.12 -2.32
C ALA A 58 0.73 -6.52 -2.93
N LYS A 59 0.78 -5.25 -3.32
CA LYS A 59 -0.30 -4.58 -4.04
C LYS A 59 -0.60 -5.29 -5.35
N THR A 60 0.41 -5.68 -6.13
CA THR A 60 0.17 -6.44 -7.38
C THR A 60 -0.50 -7.78 -7.11
N LEU A 61 -0.12 -8.49 -6.04
CA LEU A 61 -0.75 -9.74 -5.63
C LEU A 61 -2.20 -9.53 -5.21
N TYR A 62 -2.49 -8.47 -4.44
CA TYR A 62 -3.84 -8.10 -4.05
C TYR A 62 -4.73 -7.80 -5.28
N LEU A 63 -4.22 -7.01 -6.23
CA LEU A 63 -4.93 -6.67 -7.45
C LEU A 63 -5.21 -7.92 -8.31
N ARG A 64 -4.29 -8.89 -8.34
CA ARG A 64 -4.47 -10.23 -8.94
C ARG A 64 -5.30 -11.20 -8.07
N LYS A 65 -5.96 -10.74 -7.01
CA LYS A 65 -6.78 -11.56 -6.10
C LYS A 65 -6.03 -12.70 -5.40
N SER A 66 -4.70 -12.62 -5.34
CA SER A 66 -3.82 -13.55 -4.64
C SER A 66 -3.66 -13.14 -3.16
N PHE A 67 -4.77 -13.04 -2.44
CA PHE A 67 -4.82 -12.44 -1.10
C PHE A 67 -3.97 -13.16 -0.05
N THR A 68 -3.92 -14.50 -0.09
CA THR A 68 -3.07 -15.28 0.82
C THR A 68 -1.59 -14.95 0.65
N ALA A 69 -1.14 -14.81 -0.61
CA ALA A 69 0.24 -14.48 -0.93
C ALA A 69 0.57 -13.03 -0.54
N ALA A 70 -0.33 -12.10 -0.85
CA ALA A 70 -0.21 -10.69 -0.47
C ALA A 70 -0.09 -10.53 1.05
N LEU A 71 -1.01 -11.13 1.81
CA LEU A 71 -1.05 -11.05 3.28
C LEU A 71 0.20 -11.68 3.92
N SER A 72 0.60 -12.87 3.46
CA SER A 72 1.80 -13.55 3.95
C SER A 72 3.05 -12.70 3.78
N MET A 73 3.18 -12.00 2.65
CA MET A 73 4.29 -11.11 2.41
C MET A 73 4.22 -9.85 3.26
N LEU A 74 3.07 -9.19 3.33
CA LEU A 74 2.89 -7.95 4.11
C LEU A 74 3.16 -8.16 5.60
N ARG A 75 2.69 -9.27 6.19
CA ARG A 75 2.95 -9.58 7.61
C ARG A 75 4.44 -9.73 7.91
N LYS A 76 5.25 -10.22 6.96
CA LYS A 76 6.71 -10.35 7.13
C LYS A 76 7.41 -8.99 7.18
N LEU A 77 6.82 -7.95 6.60
CA LEU A 77 7.40 -6.60 6.58
C LEU A 77 7.29 -5.88 7.91
N GLN A 78 6.43 -6.34 8.83
CA GLN A 78 6.23 -5.73 10.16
C GLN A 78 5.98 -4.21 10.09
N LEU A 79 5.09 -3.78 9.20
CA LEU A 79 4.88 -2.36 8.86
C LEU A 79 4.55 -1.45 10.05
N LEU A 80 3.91 -1.96 11.10
CA LEU A 80 3.64 -1.21 12.33
C LEU A 80 4.89 -0.79 13.10
N SER A 81 6.03 -1.46 12.85
CA SER A 81 7.31 -1.19 13.51
C SER A 81 8.24 -0.30 12.67
N VAL A 82 7.84 0.07 11.45
CA VAL A 82 8.66 0.86 10.53
C VAL A 82 8.77 2.30 11.02
N LYS A 83 10.01 2.79 11.16
CA LYS A 83 10.28 4.19 11.50
C LYS A 83 10.30 5.01 10.21
N ILE A 84 9.42 6.01 10.13
CA ILE A 84 9.32 6.89 8.96
C ILE A 84 9.86 8.27 9.35
N GLU A 85 11.00 8.64 8.75
CA GLU A 85 11.62 9.96 8.93
C GLU A 85 10.71 11.11 8.46
N PHE A 86 10.88 12.30 9.03
CA PHE A 86 10.14 13.50 8.60
C PHE A 86 10.43 13.84 7.13
N PHE A 87 9.39 14.22 6.39
CA PHE A 87 9.45 14.53 4.95
C PHE A 87 9.79 13.35 4.03
N ALA A 88 9.74 12.10 4.53
CA ALA A 88 9.80 10.90 3.71
C ALA A 88 8.43 10.56 3.11
N THR A 89 7.85 11.53 2.41
CA THR A 89 6.43 11.55 2.03
C THR A 89 6.00 10.35 1.17
N ARG A 90 6.86 9.89 0.26
CA ARG A 90 6.60 8.70 -0.57
C ARG A 90 6.59 7.41 0.27
N ASN A 91 7.53 7.27 1.20
CA ASN A 91 7.61 6.12 2.11
C ASN A 91 6.36 6.07 3.01
N ALA A 92 5.94 7.21 3.58
CA ALA A 92 4.73 7.30 4.39
C ALA A 92 3.48 6.81 3.65
N ARG A 93 3.33 7.20 2.38
CA ARG A 93 2.24 6.74 1.52
C ARG A 93 2.28 5.23 1.30
N LEU A 94 3.45 4.68 0.94
CA LEU A 94 3.57 3.26 0.65
C LEU A 94 3.36 2.41 1.91
N VAL A 95 3.90 2.79 3.07
CA VAL A 95 3.61 2.09 4.33
C VAL A 95 2.12 2.15 4.67
N SER A 96 1.47 3.29 4.47
CA SER A 96 0.02 3.44 4.62
C SER A 96 -0.76 2.47 3.73
N GLU A 97 -0.40 2.37 2.44
CA GLU A 97 -1.02 1.42 1.50
C GLU A 97 -0.79 -0.03 1.93
N GLY A 98 0.41 -0.38 2.39
CA GLY A 98 0.73 -1.72 2.88
C GLY A 98 -0.10 -2.11 4.11
N LEU A 99 -0.28 -1.19 5.06
CA LEU A 99 -1.14 -1.40 6.23
C LEU A 99 -2.60 -1.59 5.80
N ALA A 100 -3.12 -0.72 4.93
CA ALA A 100 -4.47 -0.87 4.38
C ALA A 100 -4.68 -2.22 3.69
N LEU A 101 -3.68 -2.69 2.92
CA LEU A 101 -3.74 -3.99 2.24
C LEU A 101 -3.79 -5.17 3.22
N ILE A 102 -3.15 -5.10 4.39
CA ILE A 102 -3.21 -6.17 5.39
C ILE A 102 -4.66 -6.40 5.82
N GLY A 103 -5.33 -5.35 6.30
CA GLY A 103 -6.73 -5.45 6.72
C GLY A 103 -7.65 -5.89 5.58
N LEU A 104 -7.48 -5.31 4.39
CA LEU A 104 -8.28 -5.70 3.22
C LEU A 104 -8.08 -7.16 2.84
N CYS A 105 -6.85 -7.70 2.88
CA CYS A 105 -6.63 -9.12 2.61
C CYS A 105 -7.31 -10.02 3.64
N VAL A 106 -7.28 -9.64 4.92
CA VAL A 106 -7.98 -10.37 5.99
C VAL A 106 -9.48 -10.42 5.72
N GLU A 107 -10.09 -9.29 5.38
CA GLU A 107 -11.51 -9.22 5.01
C GLU A 107 -11.86 -10.06 3.78
N GLU A 108 -11.07 -9.95 2.70
CA GLU A 108 -11.32 -10.66 1.46
C GLU A 108 -11.19 -12.19 1.65
N LEU A 109 -10.24 -12.67 2.47
CA LEU A 109 -10.09 -14.09 2.79
C LEU A 109 -11.29 -14.65 3.60
N ALA A 110 -11.81 -13.88 4.54
CA ALA A 110 -13.04 -14.24 5.26
C ALA A 110 -14.24 -14.31 4.31
N GLN A 111 -14.36 -13.34 3.40
CA GLN A 111 -15.43 -13.30 2.40
C GLN A 111 -15.35 -14.48 1.41
N MET A 112 -14.14 -14.84 0.93
CA MET A 112 -13.94 -16.00 0.05
C MET A 112 -14.40 -17.31 0.71
N THR A 113 -14.30 -17.39 2.04
CA THR A 113 -14.78 -18.53 2.84
C THR A 113 -16.21 -18.34 3.38
N ARG A 114 -16.90 -17.28 2.93
CA ARG A 114 -18.29 -16.93 3.26
C ARG A 114 -18.58 -16.87 4.76
N ARG A 115 -17.62 -16.37 5.54
CA ARG A 115 -17.73 -16.22 6.99
C ARG A 115 -17.52 -14.77 7.42
N GLY A 116 -17.97 -14.46 8.62
CA GLY A 116 -17.54 -13.26 9.32
C GLY A 116 -16.07 -13.32 9.73
N LEU A 117 -15.52 -12.16 10.06
CA LEU A 117 -14.21 -12.04 10.69
C LEU A 117 -14.24 -12.65 12.09
N THR A 118 -13.15 -13.30 12.50
CA THR A 118 -12.96 -13.62 13.93
C THR A 118 -12.64 -12.34 14.71
N VAL A 119 -12.68 -12.42 16.04
CA VAL A 119 -12.33 -11.28 16.91
C VAL A 119 -10.88 -10.82 16.66
N GLU A 120 -9.97 -11.77 16.45
CA GLU A 120 -8.55 -11.50 16.20
C GLU A 120 -8.34 -10.84 14.83
N GLU A 121 -9.03 -11.33 13.81
CA GLU A 121 -8.98 -10.78 12.45
C GLU A 121 -9.60 -9.38 12.38
N LEU A 122 -10.71 -9.16 13.09
CA LEU A 122 -11.32 -7.85 13.22
C LEU A 122 -10.36 -6.87 13.89
N LYS A 123 -9.73 -7.27 14.99
CA LYS A 123 -8.74 -6.46 15.70
C LYS A 123 -7.53 -6.15 14.82
N GLU A 124 -7.04 -7.13 14.06
CA GLU A 124 -5.95 -6.94 13.10
C GLU A 124 -6.35 -5.96 12.00
N ALA A 125 -7.51 -6.13 11.36
CA ALA A 125 -7.95 -5.22 10.32
C ALA A 125 -8.08 -3.78 10.84
N HIS A 126 -8.70 -3.59 12.01
CA HIS A 126 -8.84 -2.28 12.66
C HIS A 126 -7.49 -1.59 12.91
N SER A 127 -6.56 -2.28 13.58
CA SER A 127 -5.28 -1.66 13.94
C SER A 127 -4.49 -1.21 12.71
N HIS A 128 -4.56 -1.98 11.62
CA HIS A 128 -3.88 -1.63 10.39
C HIS A 128 -4.59 -0.52 9.62
N TYR A 129 -5.93 -0.47 9.63
CA TYR A 129 -6.67 0.64 9.02
C TYR A 129 -6.47 1.96 9.75
N GLU A 130 -6.42 1.94 11.07
CA GLU A 130 -6.20 3.12 11.91
C GLU A 130 -4.81 3.72 11.63
N VAL A 131 -3.74 2.94 11.85
CA VAL A 131 -2.37 3.40 11.62
C VAL A 131 -2.11 3.73 10.15
N GLY A 132 -2.68 2.95 9.22
CA GLY A 132 -2.62 3.23 7.79
C GLY A 132 -3.27 4.57 7.44
N GLY A 133 -4.43 4.88 8.02
CA GLY A 133 -5.12 6.16 7.86
C GLY A 133 -4.30 7.33 8.41
N GLU A 134 -3.75 7.21 9.61
CA GLU A 134 -2.90 8.23 10.24
C GLU A 134 -1.67 8.56 9.38
N LEU A 135 -0.98 7.54 8.86
CA LEU A 135 0.18 7.74 7.97
C LEU A 135 -0.22 8.39 6.65
N CYS A 136 -1.42 8.11 6.12
CA CYS A 136 -1.92 8.78 4.92
C CYS A 136 -2.20 10.26 5.17
N VAL A 137 -2.77 10.60 6.33
CA VAL A 137 -2.98 12.00 6.75
C VAL A 137 -1.64 12.72 6.87
N ARG A 138 -0.65 12.10 7.51
CA ARG A 138 0.71 12.64 7.59
C ARG A 138 1.31 12.87 6.21
N HIS A 139 1.19 11.92 5.29
CA HIS A 139 1.63 12.07 3.90
C HIS A 139 1.04 13.32 3.24
N PHE A 140 -0.28 13.56 3.37
CA PHE A 140 -0.89 14.77 2.83
C PHE A 140 -0.38 16.04 3.50
N GLN A 141 -0.25 16.05 4.82
CA GLN A 141 0.27 17.20 5.56
C GLN A 141 1.68 17.58 5.08
N GLU A 142 2.56 16.60 4.91
CA GLU A 142 3.92 16.83 4.38
C GLU A 142 3.89 17.36 2.93
N LEU A 143 3.02 16.82 2.07
CA LEU A 143 2.84 17.32 0.70
C LEU A 143 2.37 18.78 0.67
N TYR A 144 1.35 19.12 1.45
CA TYR A 144 0.82 20.49 1.49
C TYR A 144 1.79 21.48 2.12
N GLN A 145 2.61 21.05 3.09
CA GLN A 145 3.63 21.90 3.69
C GLN A 145 4.74 22.26 2.69
N GLY A 146 5.07 21.35 1.77
CA GLY A 146 6.08 21.57 0.73
C GLY A 146 5.56 22.24 -0.55
N ALA A 147 4.24 22.39 -0.70
CA ALA A 147 3.61 22.86 -1.92
C ALA A 147 3.65 24.40 -2.03
N VAL A 148 4.29 24.91 -3.09
CA VAL A 148 4.25 26.35 -3.45
C VAL A 148 3.02 26.66 -4.31
N GLU A 149 2.46 25.66 -4.99
CA GLU A 149 1.30 25.74 -5.86
C GLU A 149 0.20 24.75 -5.42
N PRO A 150 -1.07 24.96 -5.82
CA PRO A 150 -2.14 24.01 -5.55
C PRO A 150 -1.84 22.63 -6.14
N ILE A 151 -1.66 21.64 -5.29
CA ILE A 151 -1.52 20.24 -5.67
C ILE A 151 -2.86 19.52 -5.58
N ASN A 152 -3.17 18.70 -6.58
CA ASN A 152 -4.35 17.83 -6.54
C ASN A 152 -3.91 16.42 -6.19
N VAL A 153 -4.07 16.05 -4.92
CA VAL A 153 -3.67 14.74 -4.40
C VAL A 153 -4.89 14.02 -3.88
N THR A 154 -5.10 12.81 -4.37
CA THR A 154 -6.20 11.94 -3.94
C THR A 154 -5.68 10.83 -3.04
N PHE A 155 -6.55 10.31 -2.16
CA PHE A 155 -6.24 9.09 -1.40
C PHE A 155 -5.87 7.93 -2.34
N PRO A 156 -4.82 7.16 -2.01
CA PRO A 156 -4.61 5.86 -2.64
C PRO A 156 -5.87 5.01 -2.49
N LYS A 157 -6.30 4.34 -3.56
CA LYS A 157 -7.60 3.64 -3.60
C LYS A 157 -7.77 2.63 -2.47
N VAL A 158 -6.71 1.87 -2.18
CA VAL A 158 -6.71 0.87 -1.11
C VAL A 158 -6.86 1.50 0.28
N VAL A 159 -6.23 2.66 0.50
CA VAL A 159 -6.35 3.40 1.77
C VAL A 159 -7.73 4.00 1.91
N PHE A 160 -8.28 4.58 0.85
CA PHE A 160 -9.65 5.10 0.86
C PHE A 160 -10.67 4.00 1.18
N LYS A 161 -10.54 2.83 0.54
CA LYS A 161 -11.37 1.65 0.84
C LYS A 161 -11.21 1.21 2.30
N ALA A 162 -9.98 1.15 2.81
CA ALA A 162 -9.70 0.81 4.20
C ALA A 162 -10.35 1.78 5.21
N ILE A 163 -10.32 3.09 4.96
CA ILE A 163 -11.00 4.08 5.81
C ILE A 163 -12.50 3.84 5.84
N GLN A 164 -13.13 3.61 4.67
CA GLN A 164 -14.56 3.31 4.59
C GLN A 164 -14.91 2.02 5.34
N ARG A 165 -14.07 0.99 5.22
CA ARG A 165 -14.25 -0.28 5.95
C ARG A 165 -14.09 -0.10 7.45
N ASN A 166 -13.07 0.63 7.91
CA ASN A 166 -12.86 0.91 9.33
C ASN A 166 -14.09 1.57 9.96
N LEU A 167 -14.64 2.59 9.29
CA LEU A 167 -15.88 3.24 9.73
C LEU A 167 -17.05 2.25 9.78
N ALA A 168 -17.23 1.42 8.76
CA ALA A 168 -18.30 0.42 8.75
C ALA A 168 -18.16 -0.59 9.91
N LEU A 169 -16.95 -1.05 10.20
CA LEU A 169 -16.69 -2.02 11.27
C LEU A 169 -16.92 -1.42 12.67
N ILE A 170 -16.57 -0.15 12.89
CA ILE A 170 -16.87 0.56 14.15
C ILE A 170 -18.39 0.61 14.38
N HIS A 171 -19.17 0.96 13.35
CA HIS A 171 -20.62 1.12 13.48
C HIS A 171 -21.39 -0.22 13.53
N GLN A 172 -20.77 -1.33 13.12
CA GLN A 172 -21.35 -2.68 13.26
C GLN A 172 -21.11 -3.28 14.66
N SER A 173 -20.22 -2.67 15.45
CA SER A 173 -19.80 -3.16 16.76
C SER A 173 -20.52 -2.47 17.94
N GLY A 174 -21.42 -1.51 17.67
CA GLY A 174 -22.23 -0.79 18.66
C GLY A 174 -23.71 -1.09 18.49
#